data_AF-A0A9D1FTM0-F1
#
_entry.id   AF-A0A9D1FTM0-F1
#
_cell.length_a   1.000
_cell.length_b   1.000
_cell.length_c   1.000
_cell.angle_alpha   90.00
_cell.angle_beta   90.00
_cell.angle_gamma   90.00
#
_symmetry.space_group_name_H-M   'P 1'
#
loop_
_entity.id
_entity.type
_entity.pdbx_description
1 polymer ?
#
loop_
_entity_poly.entity_id
_entity_poly.type
_entity_poly.pdbx_seq_one_letter_code
_entity_poly.pdbx_strand_id
1 'polypeptide(L)'
;MEQKDRQKRIAKLQSLIQELSPKEQSAVIWLIRHFHVATELVKSERMEPDEWETSLHRAIESDDALMKILLLYHKIYWEEQDKIKP
;
A
#
# COMPACT_ATOMS: atom_id res chain seq x y z
N MET A 1 23.59 4.05 -17.36
CA MET A 1 22.25 3.68 -17.89
C MET A 1 21.23 3.56 -16.75
N GLU A 2 21.57 2.84 -15.68
CA GLU A 2 20.71 2.63 -14.49
C GLU A 2 20.23 3.89 -13.77
N GLN A 3 21.05 4.94 -13.66
CA GLN A 3 20.65 6.17 -12.94
C GLN A 3 19.50 6.91 -13.62
N LYS A 4 19.49 6.95 -14.97
CA LYS A 4 18.44 7.61 -15.75
C LYS A 4 17.11 6.86 -15.62
N ASP A 5 17.16 5.54 -15.59
CA ASP A 5 15.96 4.71 -15.41
C ASP A 5 15.43 4.78 -13.98
N ARG A 6 16.31 4.83 -12.99
CA ARG A 6 15.93 5.08 -11.59
C ARG A 6 15.22 6.42 -11.43
N GLN A 7 15.75 7.49 -12.03
CA GLN A 7 15.13 8.82 -11.97
C GLN A 7 13.73 8.84 -12.63
N LYS A 8 13.57 8.17 -13.78
CA LYS A 8 12.25 8.03 -14.42
C LYS A 8 11.25 7.30 -13.52
N ARG A 9 11.68 6.24 -12.83
CA ARG A 9 10.82 5.49 -11.89
C ARG A 9 10.41 6.36 -10.71
N ILE A 10 11.35 7.11 -10.12
CA ILE A 10 11.06 8.05 -9.03
C ILE A 10 10.07 9.13 -9.47
N ALA A 11 10.30 9.76 -10.63
CA ALA A 11 9.40 10.78 -11.15
C ALA A 11 7.98 10.24 -11.40
N LYS A 12 7.88 9.02 -11.95
CA LYS A 12 6.58 8.35 -12.13
C LYS A 12 5.88 8.12 -10.79
N LEU A 13 6.59 7.61 -9.78
CA LEU A 13 6.03 7.40 -8.43
C LEU A 13 5.56 8.71 -7.80
N GLN A 14 6.33 9.79 -7.95
CA GLN A 14 5.95 11.11 -7.45
C GLN A 14 4.67 11.62 -8.12
N SER A 15 4.54 11.48 -9.44
CA SER A 15 3.32 11.83 -10.18
C SER A 15 2.10 11.07 -9.66
N LEU A 16 2.22 9.76 -9.50
CA LEU A 16 1.13 8.92 -9.01
C LEU A 16 0.70 9.29 -7.58
N ILE A 17 1.66 9.63 -6.71
CA ILE A 17 1.34 10.10 -5.36
C ILE A 17 0.61 11.45 -5.44
N GLN A 18 1.04 12.37 -6.30
CA GLN A 18 0.41 13.69 -6.43
C GLN A 18 -1.04 13.65 -6.93
N GLU A 19 -1.44 12.59 -7.62
CA GLU A 19 -2.82 12.37 -8.07
C GLU A 19 -3.78 11.96 -6.93
N LEU A 20 -3.25 11.55 -5.77
CA LEU A 20 -4.05 11.15 -4.61
C LEU A 20 -4.58 12.37 -3.83
N SER A 21 -5.61 12.18 -3.01
CA SER A 21 -6.04 13.21 -2.07
C SER A 21 -4.95 13.52 -1.03
N PRO A 22 -4.93 14.71 -0.40
CA PRO A 22 -3.90 15.06 0.59
C PRO A 22 -3.77 14.07 1.76
N LYS A 23 -4.88 13.45 2.18
CA LYS A 23 -4.90 12.41 3.22
C LYS A 23 -4.23 11.12 2.73
N GLU A 24 -4.57 10.66 1.54
CA GLU A 24 -3.97 9.47 0.92
C GLU A 24 -2.49 9.67 0.61
N GLN A 25 -2.10 10.86 0.15
CA GLN A 25 -0.69 11.24 -0.01
C GLN A 25 0.08 11.08 1.30
N SER A 26 -0.48 11.61 2.38
CA SER A 26 0.13 11.52 3.71
C SER A 26 0.23 10.07 4.19
N ALA A 27 -0.79 9.26 3.95
CA ALA A 27 -0.80 7.84 4.27
C ALA A 27 0.25 7.04 3.48
N VAL A 28 0.38 7.28 2.17
CA VAL A 28 1.42 6.64 1.34
C VAL A 28 2.83 7.07 1.78
N ILE A 29 3.04 8.36 2.05
CA ILE A 29 4.32 8.85 2.58
C ILE A 29 4.64 8.22 3.94
N TRP A 30 3.63 8.08 4.81
CA TRP A 30 3.79 7.40 6.09
C TRP A 30 4.21 5.95 5.89
N LEU A 31 3.55 5.20 4.98
CA LEU A 31 3.90 3.82 4.66
C LEU A 31 5.34 3.70 4.17
N ILE A 32 5.77 4.59 3.27
CA ILE A 32 7.16 4.59 2.74
C ILE A 32 8.17 4.85 3.86
N ARG A 33 7.90 5.80 4.75
CA ARG A 33 8.79 6.16 5.87
C ARG A 33 8.87 5.07 6.94
N HIS A 34 7.77 4.34 7.14
CA HIS A 34 7.65 3.31 8.17
C HIS A 34 7.51 1.92 7.56
N PHE A 35 8.14 1.70 6.39
CA PHE A 35 7.95 0.50 5.58
C PHE A 35 8.14 -0.80 6.38
N HIS A 36 9.16 -0.87 7.23
CA HIS A 36 9.40 -2.05 8.06
C HIS A 36 8.22 -2.32 9.02
N VAL A 37 7.73 -1.29 9.72
CA VAL A 37 6.57 -1.41 10.62
C VAL A 37 5.32 -1.81 9.85
N ALA A 38 5.05 -1.17 8.73
CA ALA A 38 3.90 -1.51 7.87
C ALA A 38 3.98 -2.96 7.37
N THR A 39 5.18 -3.43 7.02
CA THR A 39 5.41 -4.82 6.58
C THR A 39 5.12 -5.82 7.69
N GLU A 40 5.59 -5.57 8.91
CA GLU A 40 5.32 -6.46 10.04
C GLU A 40 3.82 -6.50 10.41
N LEU A 41 3.13 -5.35 10.32
CA LEU A 41 1.66 -5.30 10.49
C LEU A 41 0.91 -6.10 9.42
N VAL A 42 1.37 -6.06 8.18
CA VAL A 42 0.74 -6.81 7.07
C VAL A 42 0.99 -8.32 7.18
N LYS A 43 2.16 -8.72 7.68
CA LYS A 43 2.55 -10.13 7.83
C LYS A 43 1.83 -10.85 8.95
N SER A 44 1.41 -10.13 10.00
CA SER A 44 0.92 -10.77 11.22
C SER A 44 -0.31 -11.65 10.97
N GLU A 45 -1.15 -11.30 10.00
CA GLU A 45 -2.34 -12.07 9.67
C GLU A 45 -2.74 -11.93 8.20
N ARG A 46 -3.03 -13.07 7.57
CA ARG A 46 -3.66 -13.09 6.25
C ARG A 46 -5.18 -13.02 6.44
N MET A 47 -5.77 -11.94 5.96
CA MET A 47 -7.23 -11.78 5.94
C MET A 47 -7.83 -12.62 4.81
N GLU A 48 -8.99 -13.21 5.09
CA GLU A 48 -9.81 -13.82 4.04
C GLU A 48 -10.39 -12.74 3.13
N PRO A 49 -10.71 -13.04 1.85
CA PRO A 49 -11.17 -12.05 0.88
C PRO A 49 -12.36 -11.20 1.36
N ASP A 50 -13.37 -11.84 1.95
CA ASP A 50 -14.60 -11.18 2.42
C ASP A 50 -14.32 -10.24 3.61
N GLU A 51 -13.40 -10.63 4.49
CA GLU A 51 -12.96 -9.82 5.63
C GLU A 51 -12.17 -8.60 5.17
N TRP A 52 -11.28 -8.80 4.21
CA TRP A 52 -10.50 -7.72 3.62
C TRP A 52 -11.40 -6.70 2.92
N GLU A 53 -12.38 -7.17 2.13
CA GLU A 53 -13.33 -6.30 1.44
C GLU A 53 -14.21 -5.52 2.42
N THR A 54 -14.68 -6.17 3.47
CA THR A 54 -15.44 -5.52 4.55
C THR A 54 -14.60 -4.45 5.25
N SER A 55 -13.34 -4.75 5.56
CA SER A 55 -12.43 -3.82 6.23
C SER A 55 -12.09 -2.62 5.34
N LEU A 56 -11.90 -2.85 4.04
CA LEU A 56 -11.65 -1.79 3.07
C LEU A 56 -12.85 -0.87 2.93
N HIS A 57 -14.07 -1.42 2.81
CA HIS A 57 -15.29 -0.62 2.76
C HIS A 57 -15.44 0.26 4.00
N ARG A 58 -15.22 -0.30 5.19
CA ARG A 58 -15.24 0.48 6.44
C ARG A 58 -14.22 1.61 6.45
N ALA A 59 -12.99 1.35 6.02
CA ALA A 59 -11.94 2.37 5.95
C ALA A 59 -12.29 3.50 4.95
N ILE A 60 -12.96 3.17 3.84
CA ILE A 60 -13.44 4.15 2.88
C ILE A 60 -14.58 4.98 3.48
N GLU A 61 -15.58 4.34 4.10
CA GLU A 61 -16.72 5.01 4.74
C GLU A 61 -16.29 5.93 5.89
N SER A 62 -15.27 5.53 6.65
CA SER A 62 -14.73 6.32 7.76
C SER A 62 -13.68 7.37 7.34
N ASP A 63 -13.37 7.48 6.04
CA ASP A 63 -12.29 8.34 5.53
C ASP A 63 -10.93 8.10 6.23
N ASP A 64 -10.66 6.83 6.58
CA ASP A 64 -9.40 6.38 7.17
C ASP A 64 -8.41 6.00 6.06
N ALA A 65 -7.72 7.02 5.58
CA ALA A 65 -6.73 6.87 4.52
C ALA A 65 -5.55 5.96 4.92
N LEU A 66 -5.17 5.91 6.20
CA LEU A 66 -4.05 5.07 6.63
C LEU A 66 -4.45 3.60 6.59
N MET A 67 -5.60 3.26 7.16
CA MET A 67 -6.13 1.89 7.12
C MET A 67 -6.36 1.44 5.67
N LYS A 68 -6.95 2.28 4.83
CA LYS A 68 -7.13 2.00 3.40
C LYS A 68 -5.81 1.63 2.71
N ILE A 69 -4.76 2.42 2.91
CA ILE A 69 -3.44 2.17 2.28
C ILE A 69 -2.78 0.92 2.85
N LEU A 70 -2.90 0.65 4.15
CA LEU A 70 -2.40 -0.58 4.77
C LEU A 70 -3.11 -1.83 4.22
N LEU A 71 -4.43 -1.79 4.04
CA LEU A 71 -5.20 -2.89 3.45
C LEU A 71 -4.83 -3.12 1.98
N LEU A 72 -4.64 -2.07 1.19
CA LEU A 72 -4.17 -2.20 -0.19
C LEU A 72 -2.75 -2.81 -0.24
N TYR A 73 -1.86 -2.40 0.66
CA TYR A 73 -0.54 -2.99 0.76
C TYR A 73 -0.60 -4.46 1.20
N HIS A 74 -1.49 -4.79 2.15
CA HIS A 74 -1.75 -6.17 2.58
C HIS A 74 -2.11 -7.08 1.41
N LYS A 75 -3.07 -6.65 0.59
CA LYS A 75 -3.49 -7.39 -0.61
C LYS A 75 -2.32 -7.64 -1.56
N ILE A 76 -1.57 -6.61 -1.89
CA ILE A 76 -0.40 -6.71 -2.79
C ILE A 76 0.64 -7.67 -2.21
N TYR A 77 0.94 -7.58 -0.91
CA TYR A 77 1.92 -8.44 -0.26
C TYR A 77 1.56 -9.91 -0.39
N TRP A 78 0.32 -10.29 -0.04
CA TRP A 78 -0.11 -11.69 -0.10
C TRP A 78 -0.30 -12.21 -1.52
N GLU A 79 -0.75 -11.37 -2.47
CA GLU A 79 -0.78 -11.71 -3.89
C GLU A 79 0.62 -12.01 -4.45
N GLU A 80 1.63 -11.22 -4.07
CA GLU A 80 3.02 -11.49 -4.46
C GLU A 80 3.58 -12.75 -3.80
N GLN A 81 3.24 -13.02 -2.54
CA GLN A 81 3.62 -14.28 -1.88
C GLN A 81 3.01 -15.51 -2.55
N ASP A 82 1.76 -15.42 -3.00
CA ASP A 82 1.10 -16.53 -3.68
C ASP A 82 1.68 -16.79 -5.07
N LYS A 83 2.17 -15.77 -5.78
CA LYS A 83 2.90 -15.93 -7.07
C LYS A 83 4.25 -16.65 -6.92
N ILE A 84 4.84 -16.62 -5.73
CA ILE A 84 6.15 -17.22 -5.45
C ILE A 84 6.01 -18.71 -5.04
N LYS A 85 4.79 -19.18 -4.74
CA LYS A 85 4.54 -20.60 -4.43
C LYS A 85 4.61 -21.42 -5.74
N PRO A 86 5.35 -22.54 -5.76
CA PRO A 86 5.50 -23.41 -6.93
C PRO A 86 4.20 -24.11 -7.34
#